data_AF-A0A536JDH0-F1
#
_entry.id   AF-A0A536JDH0-F1
#
_cell.length_a   1.000
_cell.length_b   1.000
_cell.length_c   1.000
_cell.angle_alpha   90.00
_cell.angle_beta   90.00
_cell.angle_gamma   90.00
#
_symmetry.space_group_name_H-M   'P 1'
#
loop_
_entity.id
_entity.type
_entity.pdbx_description
1 polymer ?
#
loop_
_entity_poly.entity_id
_entity_poly.type
_entity_poly.pdbx_seq_one_letter_code
_entity_poly.pdbx_strand_id
1 'polypeptide(L)' 'TQIAVEQHMGCAMGVCRACVIVTAQGNARVCREGPVFGLGDVAFDQGEPATVGLV' A
#
# COMPACT_ATOMS: atom_id res chain seq x y z
N THR A 1 1.70 11.57 13.03
CA THR A 1 2.37 10.29 13.32
C THR A 1 2.54 9.53 12.01
N GLN A 2 3.63 8.81 11.84
CA GLN A 2 3.94 8.05 10.62
C GLN A 2 4.08 6.57 10.94
N ILE A 3 3.87 5.74 9.94
CA ILE A 3 4.00 4.28 10.00
C ILE A 3 4.76 3.78 8.77
N ALA A 4 5.53 2.71 8.93
CA ALA A 4 6.08 1.97 7.80
C ALA A 4 5.16 0.79 7.47
N VAL A 5 4.87 0.59 6.19
CA VAL A 5 4.00 -0.47 5.70
C VAL A 5 4.84 -1.45 4.91
N GLU A 6 4.80 -2.72 5.31
CA GLU A 6 5.41 -3.83 4.60
C GLU A 6 4.38 -4.49 3.67
N GLN A 7 4.81 -4.85 2.46
CA GLN A 7 4.01 -5.60 1.47
C GLN A 7 4.90 -6.52 0.65
N HIS A 8 4.32 -7.58 0.10
CA HIS A 8 5.05 -8.43 -0.84
C HIS A 8 5.45 -7.63 -2.09
N MET A 9 6.76 -7.48 -2.27
CA MET A 9 7.33 -6.77 -3.41
C MET A 9 7.64 -7.76 -4.53
N GLY A 10 7.21 -7.42 -5.74
CA GLY A 10 7.67 -8.09 -6.97
C GLY A 10 8.98 -7.47 -7.45
N CYS A 11 8.88 -6.40 -8.24
CA CYS A 11 10.05 -5.77 -8.85
C CYS A 11 10.75 -4.70 -8.01
N ALA A 12 10.14 -4.21 -6.93
CA ALA A 12 10.62 -3.08 -6.11
C ALA A 12 10.95 -1.76 -6.87
N MET A 13 10.59 -1.64 -8.15
CA MET A 13 10.85 -0.46 -9.00
C MET A 13 9.57 0.33 -9.35
N GLY A 14 8.41 -0.09 -8.85
CA GLY A 14 7.12 0.56 -9.10
C GLY A 14 6.39 0.11 -10.37
N VAL A 15 6.97 -0.76 -11.20
CA VAL A 15 6.38 -1.17 -12.49
C VAL A 15 5.41 -2.36 -12.39
N CYS A 16 5.70 -3.36 -11.53
CA CYS A 16 4.88 -4.58 -11.46
C CYS A 16 3.57 -4.43 -10.68
N ARG A 17 3.45 -3.37 -9.87
CA ARG A 17 2.29 -3.08 -9.01
C ARG A 17 1.91 -4.18 -7.99
N ALA A 18 2.77 -5.17 -7.76
CA ALA A 18 2.52 -6.24 -6.78
C ALA A 18 2.45 -5.77 -5.32
N CYS A 19 3.01 -4.60 -5.00
CA CYS A 19 3.02 -4.01 -3.66
C CYS A 19 2.08 -2.80 -3.53
N VAL A 20 1.00 -2.76 -4.31
CA VAL A 20 -0.02 -1.71 -4.17
C VAL A 20 -0.73 -1.86 -2.82
N ILE A 21 -1.09 -0.73 -2.22
CA ILE A 21 -1.99 -0.61 -1.07
C ILE A 21 -3.11 0.40 -1.37
N VAL A 22 -4.22 0.30 -0.66
CA VAL A 22 -5.30 1.29 -0.69
C VAL A 22 -5.05 2.38 0.34
N THR A 23 -5.08 3.64 -0.11
CA THR A 23 -4.99 4.84 0.74
C THR A 23 -6.22 5.72 0.55
N ALA A 24 -6.40 6.74 1.41
CA ALA A 24 -7.46 7.74 1.29
C ALA A 24 -7.45 8.51 -0.04
N GLN A 25 -6.31 8.53 -0.73
CA GLN A 25 -6.07 9.20 -2.02
C GLN A 25 -6.15 8.23 -3.22
N GLY A 26 -6.45 6.96 -2.97
CA GLY A 26 -6.49 5.89 -3.97
C GLY A 26 -5.34 4.89 -3.80
N ASN A 27 -4.97 4.21 -4.87
CA ASN A 27 -3.96 3.16 -4.82
C ASN A 27 -2.54 3.73 -4.84
N ALA A 28 -1.70 3.34 -3.87
CA ALA A 28 -0.28 3.71 -3.77
C ALA A 28 0.60 2.47 -3.76
N ARG A 29 1.84 2.52 -4.24
CA ARG A 29 2.80 1.39 -4.19
C ARG A 29 3.75 1.60 -3.03
N VAL A 30 3.92 0.59 -2.19
CA VAL A 30 4.87 0.62 -1.09
C VAL A 30 6.30 0.85 -1.58
N CYS A 31 6.68 0.23 -2.70
CA CYS A 31 8.04 0.37 -3.26
C CYS A 31 8.37 1.74 -3.88
N ARG A 32 7.38 2.60 -4.16
CA ARG A 32 7.60 3.85 -4.93
C ARG A 32 7.03 5.09 -4.27
N GLU A 33 5.81 5.01 -3.76
CA GLU A 33 5.14 6.07 -3.00
C GLU A 33 5.38 5.92 -1.49
N GLY A 34 5.54 4.69 -0.99
CA GLY A 34 5.87 4.35 0.40
C GLY A 34 7.38 4.24 0.66
N PRO A 35 7.83 3.45 1.67
CA PRO A 35 7.06 2.58 2.56
C PRO A 35 6.46 3.32 3.77
N VAL A 36 6.80 4.60 3.95
CA VAL A 36 6.35 5.40 5.10
C VAL A 36 5.13 6.24 4.72
N PHE A 37 4.04 6.07 5.46
CA PHE A 37 2.76 6.78 5.25
C PHE A 37 2.30 7.47 6.54
N GLY A 38 1.37 8.41 6.43
CA GLY A 38 0.67 8.94 7.60
C GLY A 38 -0.23 7.87 8.23
N LEU A 39 -0.35 7.87 9.55
CA LEU A 39 -1.14 6.86 10.28
C LEU A 39 -2.60 6.75 9.79
N GLY A 40 -3.18 7.85 9.33
CA GLY A 40 -4.56 7.90 8.82
C GLY A 40 -4.69 7.79 7.29
N ASP A 41 -3.59 7.67 6.55
CA ASP A 41 -3.64 7.59 5.08
C ASP A 41 -4.00 6.18 4.59
N VAL A 42 -3.66 5.14 5.36
CA VAL A 42 -3.81 3.73 4.95
C VAL A 42 -5.11 3.13 5.48
N ALA A 43 -5.88 2.46 4.63
CA ALA A 43 -7.17 1.89 4.98
C ALA A 43 -7.04 0.50 5.63
N PHE A 44 -6.75 0.45 6.94
CA PHE A 44 -6.53 -0.81 7.69
C PHE A 44 -7.81 -1.59 8.07
N ASP A 45 -8.92 -0.89 8.29
CA ASP A 45 -10.15 -1.46 8.87
C ASP A 45 -10.97 -2.31 7.88
N GLN A 46 -10.73 -2.13 6.58
CA GLN A 46 -11.32 -2.93 5.51
C GLN A 46 -10.54 -4.25 5.41
N GLY A 47 -10.81 -5.19 6.32
CA GLY A 47 -10.06 -6.43 6.57
C GLY A 47 -9.93 -7.47 5.44
N GLU A 48 -10.05 -7.09 4.17
CA GLU A 48 -9.49 -7.84 3.04
C GLU A 48 -8.00 -7.43 2.86
N PRO A 49 -7.12 -8.20 2.18
CA PRO A 49 -5.74 -7.79 2.04
C PRO A 49 -5.72 -6.39 1.42
N ALA A 50 -5.03 -5.45 2.06
CA ALA A 50 -4.88 -4.07 1.58
C ALA A 50 -4.28 -3.98 0.15
N THR A 51 -4.00 -5.12 -0.50
CA THR A 51 -3.10 -5.34 -1.61
C THR A 51 -3.76 -5.39 -2.99
N VAL A 52 -5.06 -5.70 -3.13
CA VAL A 52 -5.80 -5.61 -4.40
C VAL A 52 -7.27 -5.88 -4.11
N GLY A 53 -8.16 -5.03 -4.62
CA GLY A 53 -9.60 -5.31 -4.63
C GLY A 53 -9.88 -6.53 -5.50
N LEU A 54 -9.90 -7.70 -4.89
CA LEU A 54 -10.70 -8.81 -5.36
C LEU A 54 -12.07 -8.64 -4.72
N VAL A 55 -13.08 -8.65 -5.58
CA VAL A 55 -14.47 -8.99 -5.22
C VAL A 55 -14.53 -10.22 -4.32
#